data_AF-A0A398DKI2-F1
#
_entry.id   AF-A0A398DKI2-F1
#
_cell.length_a   1.000
_cell.length_b   1.000
_cell.length_c   1.000
_cell.angle_alpha   90.00
_cell.angle_beta   90.00
_cell.angle_gamma   90.00
#
_symmetry.space_group_name_H-M   'P 1'
#
loop_
_entity.id
_entity.type
_entity.pdbx_description
1 polymer ?
#
loop_
_entity_poly.entity_id
_entity_poly.type
_entity_poly.pdbx_seq_one_letter_code
_entity_poly.pdbx_strand_id
1 'polypeptide(L)'
;MEPEKTASAQPDSQLVGQQGVAAQNRRGCDYSSRVVVMFVGDMTLPRLMNEDILGVMPLAAIDGRPLGFNFILRSRQAAQELFDLLLHWASQRGGTGAVDLEFLIRDSGEVVLLCSENLDAVTHLFCPKRYQLDLRPLVYIGMSRKSFPQPSAVMRMLLANGSLHDIDIGAFVVQPDNGPHSGFDMPELNLHKDELPVYRESEVKLQSLSWTYLQIPPNNAGDGRPGGTVPPEPFTPPDSTFSERRQRMHRLFPISLAILSGSTAAVSVKESLLGQSYRTWQIWQAECNLITSKRRSLAVGQKEGGKRLSQVDMVEFLIDQPEMVSNTDLFDGILAEENIREQIAADASELLGRYNTAIDRTMTTAEVQPALARLELLGEVDDQF
;
A
#
# COMPACT_ATOMS: atom_id res chain seq x y z
N MET A 1 16.12 49.53 69.23
CA MET A 1 15.74 49.60 67.80
C MET A 1 16.24 48.34 67.15
N GLU A 2 15.32 47.45 66.82
CA GLU A 2 15.43 46.42 65.77
C GLU A 2 15.77 47.05 64.39
N PRO A 3 16.12 46.28 63.31
CA PRO A 3 15.85 44.84 63.13
C PRO A 3 16.97 43.95 62.55
N GLU A 4 16.66 42.66 62.69
CA GLU A 4 17.06 41.45 61.95
C GLU A 4 17.57 41.61 60.51
N LYS A 5 18.49 40.71 60.10
CA LYS A 5 18.50 40.12 58.75
C LYS A 5 18.98 38.66 58.77
N THR A 6 17.97 37.80 58.68
CA THR A 6 17.84 36.44 58.16
C THR A 6 19.01 35.78 57.42
N ALA A 7 19.25 34.53 57.83
CA ALA A 7 19.88 33.47 57.04
C ALA A 7 19.06 33.16 55.77
N SER A 8 19.76 32.83 54.68
CA SER A 8 19.17 32.24 53.47
C SER A 8 20.05 31.07 53.05
N ALA A 9 19.61 29.86 53.42
CA ALA A 9 20.02 28.62 52.80
C ALA A 9 19.46 28.60 51.37
N GLN A 10 20.32 28.39 50.37
CA GLN A 10 19.87 28.05 49.02
C GLN A 10 19.46 26.57 49.00
N PRO A 11 18.23 26.23 48.57
CA PRO A 11 17.81 24.85 48.42
C PRO A 11 18.21 24.29 47.05
N ASP A 12 18.37 22.97 47.07
CA ASP A 12 18.52 22.02 45.99
C ASP A 12 17.89 22.42 44.64
N SER A 13 18.76 22.56 43.63
CA SER A 13 18.38 22.54 42.22
C SER A 13 18.63 21.15 41.62
N GLN A 14 17.98 20.15 42.18
CA GLN A 14 17.84 18.83 41.56
C GLN A 14 16.38 18.42 41.70
N LEU A 15 15.56 18.59 40.65
CA LEU A 15 14.31 17.85 40.40
C LEU A 15 13.47 18.34 39.19
N VAL A 16 13.92 19.31 38.39
CA VAL A 16 13.10 19.84 37.27
C VAL A 16 13.41 19.17 35.90
N GLY A 17 14.34 18.21 35.84
CA GLY A 17 14.85 17.69 34.57
C GLY A 17 14.19 16.44 33.95
N GLN A 18 13.37 15.68 34.69
CA GLN A 18 12.95 14.34 34.24
C GLN A 18 11.48 14.19 33.83
N GLN A 19 10.59 15.10 34.22
CA GLN A 19 9.16 15.00 33.87
C GLN A 19 8.83 15.52 32.46
N GLY A 20 9.70 16.34 31.85
CA GLY A 20 9.45 16.92 30.51
C GLY A 20 9.82 16.03 29.31
N VAL A 21 10.65 15.00 29.51
CA VAL A 21 11.15 14.15 28.41
C VAL A 21 10.24 12.95 28.13
N ALA A 22 9.47 12.50 29.13
CA ALA A 22 8.59 11.33 29.02
C ALA A 22 7.38 11.54 28.09
N ALA A 23 6.85 12.77 28.00
CA ALA A 23 5.67 13.07 27.20
C ALA A 23 5.96 13.25 25.70
N GLN A 24 7.19 13.60 25.30
CA GLN A 24 7.52 13.90 23.90
C GLN A 24 7.90 12.69 23.05
N ASN A 25 8.17 11.53 23.66
CA ASN A 25 8.62 10.31 22.95
C ASN A 25 7.59 9.18 22.85
N ARG A 26 6.38 9.34 23.40
CA ARG A 26 5.36 8.27 23.42
C ARG A 26 4.45 8.33 22.21
N ARG A 27 4.76 7.53 21.18
CA ARG A 27 3.85 7.23 20.06
C ARG A 27 4.08 5.81 19.58
N GLY A 28 2.98 5.07 19.52
CA GLY A 28 2.96 3.65 19.26
C GLY A 28 2.39 3.30 17.89
N CYS A 29 2.67 2.09 17.41
CA CYS A 29 2.06 1.56 16.20
C CYS A 29 0.67 1.05 16.55
N ASP A 30 -0.36 1.42 15.78
CA ASP A 30 -1.60 0.66 15.79
C ASP A 30 -1.42 -0.58 14.91
N TYR A 31 -1.33 -1.74 15.55
CA TYR A 31 -1.06 -3.01 14.88
C TYR A 31 -2.24 -3.53 14.03
N SER A 32 -3.43 -2.89 14.07
CA SER A 32 -4.51 -3.18 13.10
C SER A 32 -4.23 -2.53 11.74
N SER A 33 -3.40 -1.49 11.71
CA SER A 33 -3.28 -0.65 10.53
C SER A 33 -2.06 -1.02 9.72
N ARG A 34 -2.25 -1.37 8.45
CA ARG A 34 -1.18 -1.65 7.50
C ARG A 34 -0.70 -0.36 6.86
N VAL A 35 0.60 -0.27 6.58
CA VAL A 35 1.17 0.87 5.86
C VAL A 35 0.64 0.83 4.44
N VAL A 36 -0.03 1.90 4.01
CA VAL A 36 -0.50 1.99 2.62
C VAL A 36 0.67 2.38 1.73
N VAL A 37 1.01 1.53 0.77
CA VAL A 37 2.09 1.81 -0.21
C VAL A 37 1.45 2.10 -1.55
N MET A 38 1.71 3.29 -2.08
CA MET A 38 1.22 3.68 -3.39
C MET A 38 2.23 3.31 -4.46
N PHE A 39 1.81 2.50 -5.43
CA PHE A 39 2.59 2.22 -6.63
C PHE A 39 2.04 3.04 -7.79
N VAL A 40 2.92 3.82 -8.41
CA VAL A 40 2.61 4.60 -9.62
C VAL A 40 3.21 3.85 -10.79
N GLY A 41 2.36 3.39 -11.72
CA GLY A 41 2.82 2.76 -12.96
C GLY A 41 3.64 3.73 -13.82
N ASP A 42 4.35 3.17 -14.81
CA ASP A 42 5.20 3.95 -15.70
C ASP A 42 4.41 5.03 -16.47
N MET A 43 4.75 6.31 -16.24
CA MET A 43 4.08 7.46 -16.86
C MET A 43 4.42 7.63 -18.36
N THR A 44 5.33 6.82 -18.90
CA THR A 44 5.74 6.84 -20.30
C THR A 44 4.73 6.12 -21.21
N LEU A 45 4.03 5.10 -20.67
CA LEU A 45 3.08 4.29 -21.42
C LEU A 45 1.86 5.10 -21.95
N PRO A 46 1.24 6.00 -21.16
CA PRO A 46 0.13 6.83 -21.66
C PRO A 46 0.50 7.69 -22.87
N ARG A 47 1.72 8.24 -22.91
CA ARG A 47 2.20 9.03 -24.04
C ARG A 47 2.31 8.16 -25.30
N LEU A 48 3.02 7.03 -25.19
CA LEU A 48 3.25 6.12 -26.31
C LEU A 48 1.93 5.57 -26.89
N MET A 49 0.98 5.19 -26.01
CA MET A 49 -0.33 4.68 -26.42
C MET A 49 -1.19 5.74 -27.11
N ASN A 50 -1.25 6.96 -26.56
CA ASN A 50 -2.14 8.01 -27.07
C ASN A 50 -1.59 8.72 -28.30
N GLU A 51 -0.30 9.03 -28.32
CA GLU A 51 0.30 9.90 -29.33
C GLU A 51 0.94 9.13 -30.49
N ASP A 52 1.57 7.98 -30.19
CA ASP A 52 2.47 7.32 -31.13
C ASP A 52 1.87 6.08 -31.82
N ILE A 53 0.97 5.35 -31.16
CA ILE A 53 0.18 4.28 -31.81
C ILE A 53 -0.86 4.91 -32.72
N LEU A 54 -0.83 4.57 -34.00
CA LEU A 54 -1.78 5.01 -35.02
C LEU A 54 -2.88 3.98 -35.27
N GLY A 55 -2.60 2.69 -35.04
CA GLY A 55 -3.52 1.61 -35.39
C GLY A 55 -2.99 0.24 -35.01
N VAL A 56 -3.78 -0.78 -35.34
CA VAL A 56 -3.40 -2.20 -35.25
C VAL A 56 -3.65 -2.84 -36.61
N MET A 57 -2.64 -3.51 -37.16
CA MET A 57 -2.71 -4.23 -38.42
C MET A 57 -2.71 -5.73 -38.15
N PRO A 58 -3.79 -6.47 -38.46
CA PRO A 58 -3.80 -7.92 -38.28
C PRO A 58 -2.79 -8.58 -39.22
N LEU A 59 -2.02 -9.53 -38.71
CA LEU A 59 -1.21 -10.46 -39.48
C LEU A 59 -2.10 -11.67 -39.76
N ALA A 60 -2.30 -11.99 -41.04
CA ALA A 60 -3.01 -13.21 -41.40
C ALA A 60 -2.21 -14.42 -40.91
N ALA A 61 -2.89 -15.44 -40.37
CA ALA A 61 -2.26 -16.73 -40.10
C ALA A 61 -1.81 -17.34 -41.44
N ILE A 62 -0.51 -17.27 -41.71
CA ILE A 62 0.11 -17.93 -42.87
C ILE A 62 0.72 -19.23 -42.35
N ASP A 63 0.33 -20.35 -42.94
CA ASP A 63 0.99 -21.67 -42.78
C ASP A 63 1.14 -22.18 -41.35
N GLY A 64 0.03 -22.25 -40.59
CA GLY A 64 0.02 -22.87 -39.26
C GLY A 64 0.76 -22.08 -38.17
N ARG A 65 1.11 -20.82 -38.46
CA ARG A 65 1.67 -19.90 -37.46
C ARG A 65 0.58 -19.34 -36.54
N PRO A 66 0.94 -18.98 -35.30
CA PRO A 66 0.10 -18.19 -34.39
C PRO A 66 -0.54 -16.98 -35.09
N LEU A 67 -1.77 -16.64 -34.70
CA LEU A 67 -2.42 -15.40 -35.14
C LEU A 67 -1.60 -14.22 -34.63
N GLY A 68 -1.55 -13.10 -35.33
CA GLY A 68 -0.72 -11.97 -34.90
C GLY A 68 -1.28 -10.62 -35.30
N PHE A 69 -0.69 -9.57 -34.76
CA PHE A 69 -0.94 -8.22 -35.23
C PHE A 69 0.26 -7.32 -34.96
N ASN A 70 0.44 -6.32 -35.83
CA ASN A 70 1.43 -5.29 -35.63
C ASN A 70 0.76 -4.02 -35.12
N PHE A 71 1.33 -3.41 -34.09
CA PHE A 71 1.05 -2.02 -33.78
C PHE A 71 1.61 -1.14 -34.90
N ILE A 72 0.79 -0.23 -35.41
CA ILE A 72 1.18 0.77 -36.38
C ILE A 72 1.69 1.99 -35.62
N LEU A 73 2.97 2.29 -35.71
CA LEU A 73 3.62 3.38 -34.99
C LEU A 73 4.00 4.52 -35.94
N ARG A 74 3.97 5.74 -35.40
CA ARG A 74 4.36 6.96 -36.12
C ARG A 74 5.84 7.00 -36.51
N SER A 75 6.72 6.40 -35.72
CA SER A 75 8.16 6.42 -35.94
C SER A 75 8.87 5.19 -35.39
N ARG A 76 10.09 4.95 -35.89
CA ARG A 76 10.96 3.87 -35.39
C ARG A 76 11.35 4.08 -33.93
N GLN A 77 11.57 5.33 -33.53
CA GLN A 77 11.91 5.66 -32.15
C GLN A 77 10.75 5.29 -31.21
N ALA A 78 9.53 5.64 -31.55
CA ALA A 78 8.37 5.31 -30.72
C ALA A 78 8.11 3.79 -30.64
N ALA A 79 8.33 3.07 -31.75
CA ALA A 79 8.29 1.61 -31.75
C ALA A 79 9.32 1.02 -30.78
N GLN A 80 10.56 1.50 -30.85
CA GLN A 80 11.63 1.06 -29.96
C GLN A 80 11.29 1.36 -28.49
N GLU A 81 10.86 2.59 -28.18
CA GLU A 81 10.49 2.99 -26.80
C GLU A 81 9.36 2.14 -26.22
N LEU A 82 8.31 1.87 -27.01
CA LEU A 82 7.20 1.01 -26.58
C LEU A 82 7.65 -0.42 -26.35
N PHE A 83 8.33 -1.04 -27.32
CA PHE A 83 8.71 -2.44 -27.20
C PHE A 83 9.84 -2.67 -26.22
N ASP A 84 10.78 -1.73 -26.05
CA ASP A 84 11.77 -1.79 -24.97
C ASP A 84 11.08 -1.79 -23.61
N LEU A 85 10.03 -0.98 -23.42
CA LEU A 85 9.25 -0.96 -22.19
C LEU A 85 8.54 -2.30 -21.95
N LEU A 86 7.81 -2.81 -22.95
CA LEU A 86 7.08 -4.09 -22.83
C LEU A 86 8.02 -5.28 -22.63
N LEU A 87 9.14 -5.32 -23.34
CA LEU A 87 10.16 -6.36 -23.21
C LEU A 87 10.92 -6.24 -21.88
N HIS A 88 11.16 -5.03 -21.39
CA HIS A 88 11.72 -4.81 -20.06
C HIS A 88 10.78 -5.40 -19.00
N TRP A 89 9.48 -5.12 -19.09
CA TRP A 89 8.48 -5.69 -18.19
C TRP A 89 8.45 -7.21 -18.27
N ALA A 90 8.41 -7.77 -19.47
CA ALA A 90 8.41 -9.21 -19.66
C ALA A 90 9.67 -9.89 -19.11
N SER A 91 10.85 -9.31 -19.38
CA SER A 91 12.14 -9.91 -18.96
C SER A 91 12.38 -9.82 -17.46
N GLN A 92 12.06 -8.70 -16.82
CA GLN A 92 12.33 -8.49 -15.40
C GLN A 92 11.29 -9.16 -14.48
N ARG A 93 10.10 -9.49 -15.00
CA ARG A 93 8.93 -9.79 -14.16
C ARG A 93 8.23 -11.12 -14.45
N GLY A 94 8.93 -12.06 -15.09
CA GLY A 94 8.46 -13.45 -15.19
C GLY A 94 7.84 -13.84 -16.53
N GLY A 95 8.25 -13.21 -17.63
CA GLY A 95 7.80 -13.53 -18.98
C GLY A 95 6.69 -12.61 -19.47
N THR A 96 6.13 -12.93 -20.64
CA THR A 96 5.17 -12.07 -21.36
C THR A 96 3.81 -11.95 -20.66
N GLY A 97 3.56 -12.76 -19.64
CA GLY A 97 2.44 -12.62 -18.70
C GLY A 97 2.53 -11.37 -17.80
N ALA A 98 3.70 -10.74 -17.67
CA ALA A 98 3.86 -9.51 -16.91
C ALA A 98 3.35 -8.24 -17.62
N VAL A 99 2.95 -8.37 -18.88
CA VAL A 99 2.31 -7.32 -19.68
C VAL A 99 0.83 -7.64 -19.77
N ASP A 100 -0.02 -6.89 -19.08
CA ASP A 100 -1.47 -7.03 -19.19
C ASP A 100 -1.95 -6.28 -20.43
N LEU A 101 -2.58 -7.02 -21.36
CA LEU A 101 -3.05 -6.50 -22.63
C LEU A 101 -4.44 -7.08 -22.93
N GLU A 102 -5.43 -6.23 -23.14
CA GLU A 102 -6.82 -6.64 -23.35
C GLU A 102 -7.48 -5.81 -24.45
N PHE A 103 -8.40 -6.43 -25.20
CA PHE A 103 -9.35 -5.69 -26.04
C PHE A 103 -10.73 -5.63 -25.39
N LEU A 104 -11.31 -4.44 -25.35
CA LEU A 104 -12.69 -4.21 -24.96
C LEU A 104 -13.50 -3.74 -26.17
N ILE A 105 -14.55 -4.47 -26.52
CA ILE A 105 -15.55 -4.09 -27.53
C ILE A 105 -16.68 -3.37 -26.81
N ARG A 106 -16.79 -2.06 -27.03
CA ARG A 106 -17.87 -1.22 -26.51
C ARG A 106 -19.18 -1.55 -27.21
N ASP A 107 -20.31 -1.28 -26.56
CA ASP A 107 -21.63 -1.41 -27.16
C ASP A 107 -21.83 -0.48 -28.38
N SER A 108 -21.04 0.61 -28.45
CA SER A 108 -20.96 1.51 -29.61
C SER A 108 -20.29 0.89 -30.85
N GLY A 109 -19.67 -0.29 -30.71
CA GLY A 109 -18.85 -0.93 -31.74
C GLY A 109 -17.39 -0.46 -31.78
N GLU A 110 -17.01 0.48 -30.91
CA GLU A 110 -15.63 0.90 -30.70
C GLU A 110 -14.81 -0.22 -30.06
N VAL A 111 -13.58 -0.42 -30.53
CA VAL A 111 -12.62 -1.34 -29.91
C VAL A 111 -11.59 -0.54 -29.13
N VAL A 112 -11.42 -0.85 -27.85
CA VAL A 112 -10.45 -0.21 -26.96
C VAL A 112 -9.36 -1.23 -26.63
N LEU A 113 -8.11 -0.92 -26.96
CA LEU A 113 -6.94 -1.63 -26.47
C LEU A 113 -6.55 -1.07 -25.11
N LEU A 114 -6.45 -1.93 -24.10
CA LEU A 114 -5.97 -1.61 -22.78
C LEU A 114 -4.61 -2.27 -22.57
N CYS A 115 -3.67 -1.53 -21.99
CA CYS A 115 -2.34 -2.01 -21.67
C CYS A 115 -1.94 -1.52 -20.28
N SER A 116 -1.40 -2.42 -19.48
CA SER A 116 -0.85 -2.11 -18.16
C SER A 116 0.33 -3.03 -17.85
N GLU A 117 1.14 -2.61 -16.90
CA GLU A 117 2.00 -3.53 -16.18
C GLU A 117 1.13 -4.43 -15.27
N ASN A 118 1.46 -5.71 -15.19
CA ASN A 118 0.73 -6.66 -14.35
C ASN A 118 0.82 -6.29 -12.85
N LEU A 119 -0.34 -6.09 -12.24
CA LEU A 119 -0.50 -5.62 -10.87
C LEU A 119 0.18 -6.53 -9.82
N ASP A 120 0.01 -7.83 -9.98
CA ASP A 120 0.57 -8.81 -9.05
C ASP A 120 2.09 -8.83 -9.17
N ALA A 121 2.62 -8.71 -10.39
CA ALA A 121 4.05 -8.60 -10.64
C ALA A 121 4.64 -7.32 -10.01
N VAL A 122 3.99 -6.15 -10.17
CA VAL A 122 4.37 -4.88 -9.52
C VAL A 122 4.41 -5.07 -8.00
N THR A 123 3.33 -5.62 -7.44
CA THR A 123 3.17 -5.80 -6.00
C THR A 123 4.23 -6.76 -5.46
N HIS A 124 4.52 -7.86 -6.13
CA HIS A 124 5.56 -8.79 -5.70
C HIS A 124 6.97 -8.20 -5.75
N LEU A 125 7.26 -7.35 -6.75
CA LEU A 125 8.56 -6.72 -6.90
C LEU A 125 8.80 -5.65 -5.82
N PHE A 126 7.85 -4.74 -5.66
CA PHE A 126 8.02 -3.60 -4.77
C PHE A 126 7.50 -3.81 -3.35
N CYS A 127 6.69 -4.85 -3.12
CA CYS A 127 6.34 -5.35 -1.79
C CYS A 127 6.95 -6.76 -1.61
N PRO A 128 8.27 -6.85 -1.31
CA PRO A 128 8.94 -8.12 -1.01
C PRO A 128 8.14 -8.95 0.00
N LYS A 129 8.17 -10.28 -0.13
CA LYS A 129 7.44 -11.22 0.76
C LYS A 129 7.57 -10.89 2.25
N ARG A 130 8.74 -10.42 2.69
CA ARG A 130 9.00 -10.03 4.09
C ARG A 130 8.10 -8.90 4.60
N TYR A 131 7.60 -8.05 3.71
CA TYR A 131 6.77 -6.88 4.02
C TYR A 131 5.28 -7.05 3.65
N GLN A 132 4.90 -8.13 2.94
CA GLN A 132 3.53 -8.31 2.41
C GLN A 132 2.43 -8.38 3.49
N LEU A 133 2.76 -8.84 4.69
CA LEU A 133 1.82 -8.90 5.81
C LEU A 133 1.63 -7.53 6.50
N ASP A 134 2.54 -6.59 6.25
CA ASP A 134 2.62 -5.30 6.95
C ASP A 134 2.22 -4.10 6.10
N LEU A 135 2.34 -4.26 4.77
CA LEU A 135 2.00 -3.27 3.78
C LEU A 135 0.64 -3.61 3.16
N ARG A 136 -0.18 -2.59 2.94
CA ARG A 136 -1.37 -2.66 2.10
C ARG A 136 -1.04 -1.95 0.78
N PRO A 137 -0.82 -2.68 -0.32
CA PRO A 137 -0.59 -2.04 -1.61
C PRO A 137 -1.87 -1.29 -2.02
N LEU A 138 -1.73 -0.01 -2.35
CA LEU A 138 -2.72 0.76 -3.08
C LEU A 138 -2.08 1.07 -4.42
N VAL A 139 -2.19 0.13 -5.35
CA VAL A 139 -1.63 0.30 -6.69
C VAL A 139 -2.62 1.14 -7.48
N TYR A 140 -2.20 2.34 -7.87
CA TYR A 140 -2.93 3.06 -8.89
C TYR A 140 -2.52 2.43 -10.23
N ILE A 141 -3.46 1.74 -10.86
CA ILE A 141 -3.19 1.09 -12.14
C ILE A 141 -2.89 2.20 -13.15
N GLY A 142 -1.63 2.27 -13.60
CA GLY A 142 -1.19 3.10 -14.72
C GLY A 142 -1.67 2.52 -16.06
N MET A 143 -2.95 2.17 -16.14
CA MET A 143 -3.55 1.58 -17.33
C MET A 143 -3.62 2.65 -18.42
N SER A 144 -3.09 2.32 -19.58
CA SER A 144 -3.15 3.14 -20.77
C SER A 144 -4.14 2.54 -21.76
N ARG A 145 -4.84 3.40 -22.52
CA ARG A 145 -5.86 2.97 -23.48
C ARG A 145 -5.62 3.54 -24.86
N LYS A 146 -6.04 2.82 -25.89
CA LYS A 146 -6.17 3.32 -27.25
C LYS A 146 -7.49 2.89 -27.86
N SER A 147 -8.25 3.86 -28.33
CA SER A 147 -9.55 3.67 -28.94
C SER A 147 -9.48 3.60 -30.46
N PHE A 148 -10.16 2.61 -31.03
CA PHE A 148 -10.31 2.40 -32.47
C PHE A 148 -11.80 2.43 -32.83
N PRO A 149 -12.34 3.58 -33.25
CA PRO A 149 -13.78 3.74 -33.50
C PRO A 149 -14.26 2.98 -34.73
N GLN A 150 -13.37 2.62 -35.65
CA GLN A 150 -13.70 1.85 -36.87
C GLN A 150 -12.68 0.73 -37.10
N PRO A 151 -12.78 -0.40 -36.37
CA PRO A 151 -11.91 -1.55 -36.62
C PRO A 151 -12.16 -2.10 -38.03
N SER A 152 -11.11 -2.63 -38.66
CA SER A 152 -11.23 -3.30 -39.95
C SER A 152 -12.14 -4.54 -39.84
N ALA A 153 -12.74 -4.97 -40.96
CA ALA A 153 -13.56 -6.19 -40.98
C ALA A 153 -12.77 -7.43 -40.51
N VAL A 154 -11.47 -7.49 -40.87
CA VAL A 154 -10.56 -8.54 -40.43
C VAL A 154 -10.36 -8.51 -38.92
N MET A 155 -10.10 -7.33 -38.34
CA MET A 155 -9.93 -7.21 -36.89
C MET A 155 -11.20 -7.63 -36.13
N ARG A 156 -12.38 -7.22 -36.59
CA ARG A 156 -13.65 -7.65 -36.00
C ARG A 156 -13.84 -9.16 -36.04
N MET A 157 -13.46 -9.80 -37.16
CA MET A 157 -13.55 -11.25 -37.31
C MET A 157 -12.63 -11.97 -36.31
N LEU A 158 -11.41 -11.48 -36.12
CA LEU A 158 -10.46 -12.06 -35.16
C LEU A 158 -10.99 -11.93 -33.72
N LEU A 159 -11.49 -10.75 -33.35
CA LEU A 159 -11.99 -10.47 -32.00
C LEU A 159 -13.31 -11.19 -31.66
N ALA A 160 -14.02 -11.75 -32.65
CA ALA A 160 -15.32 -12.39 -32.43
C ALA A 160 -15.26 -13.64 -31.51
N ASN A 161 -14.07 -14.25 -31.37
CA ASN A 161 -13.86 -15.47 -30.60
C ASN A 161 -13.76 -15.25 -29.08
N GLY A 162 -13.78 -14.01 -28.59
CA GLY A 162 -13.74 -13.68 -27.16
C GLY A 162 -12.38 -13.85 -26.48
N SER A 163 -11.45 -14.58 -27.07
CA SER A 163 -10.03 -14.61 -26.68
C SER A 163 -9.18 -14.99 -27.89
N LEU A 164 -7.95 -14.51 -27.90
CA LEU A 164 -6.95 -14.84 -28.90
C LEU A 164 -5.83 -15.64 -28.21
N HIS A 165 -5.39 -16.75 -28.80
CA HIS A 165 -4.38 -17.64 -28.24
C HIS A 165 -3.15 -17.72 -29.14
N ASP A 166 -1.99 -17.90 -28.52
CA ASP A 166 -0.67 -17.95 -29.16
C ASP A 166 -0.54 -16.76 -30.13
N ILE A 167 -0.33 -15.56 -29.62
CA ILE A 167 -0.39 -14.32 -30.40
C ILE A 167 0.96 -13.63 -30.47
N ASP A 168 1.42 -13.39 -31.70
CA ASP A 168 2.58 -12.54 -31.94
C ASP A 168 2.18 -11.08 -32.12
N ILE A 169 2.73 -10.21 -31.28
CA ILE A 169 2.52 -8.77 -31.31
C ILE A 169 3.80 -8.11 -31.78
N GLY A 170 3.77 -7.43 -32.92
CA GLY A 170 4.94 -6.79 -33.51
C GLY A 170 4.82 -5.29 -33.71
N ALA A 171 5.91 -4.68 -34.16
CA ALA A 171 5.98 -3.26 -34.47
C ALA A 171 6.02 -3.03 -35.99
N PHE A 172 5.10 -2.21 -36.50
CA PHE A 172 5.12 -1.72 -37.87
C PHE A 172 5.27 -0.20 -37.85
N VAL A 173 6.30 0.31 -38.53
CA VAL A 173 6.61 1.75 -38.51
C VAL A 173 6.18 2.38 -39.82
N VAL A 174 5.33 3.41 -39.74
CA VAL A 174 4.99 4.25 -40.89
C VAL A 174 6.16 5.16 -41.21
N GLN A 175 6.61 5.18 -42.47
CA GLN A 175 7.63 6.14 -42.88
C GLN A 175 7.01 7.54 -42.97
N PRO A 176 7.65 8.58 -42.38
CA PRO A 176 7.28 9.94 -42.69
C PRO A 176 7.47 10.17 -44.19
N ASP A 177 6.51 10.86 -44.81
CA ASP A 177 6.49 11.35 -46.20
C ASP A 177 5.97 10.42 -47.32
N ASN A 178 5.73 9.12 -47.08
CA ASN A 178 5.32 8.20 -48.18
C ASN A 178 3.91 7.59 -48.04
N GLY A 179 3.06 8.16 -47.17
CA GLY A 179 1.68 7.69 -46.96
C GLY A 179 1.59 6.32 -46.24
N PRO A 180 0.39 5.91 -45.84
CA PRO A 180 0.17 4.77 -44.93
C PRO A 180 0.58 3.38 -45.46
N HIS A 181 1.02 3.28 -46.72
CA HIS A 181 1.42 2.02 -47.36
C HIS A 181 2.94 1.81 -47.45
N SER A 182 3.72 2.77 -46.97
CA SER A 182 5.19 2.79 -47.09
C SER A 182 5.93 2.33 -45.83
N GLY A 183 5.20 1.84 -44.84
CA GLY A 183 5.81 1.36 -43.61
C GLY A 183 6.55 0.03 -43.78
N PHE A 184 7.39 -0.29 -42.80
CA PHE A 184 8.12 -1.55 -42.73
C PHE A 184 7.91 -2.22 -41.37
N ASP A 185 7.91 -3.54 -41.40
CA ASP A 185 7.82 -4.38 -40.21
C ASP A 185 9.18 -4.45 -39.49
N MET A 186 9.16 -4.52 -38.16
CA MET A 186 10.34 -4.63 -37.30
C MET A 186 10.29 -5.94 -36.51
N PRO A 187 10.63 -7.09 -37.13
CA PRO A 187 10.49 -8.41 -36.51
C PRO A 187 11.41 -8.62 -35.30
N GLU A 188 12.42 -7.77 -35.09
CA GLU A 188 13.23 -7.76 -33.88
C GLU A 188 12.49 -7.20 -32.66
N LEU A 189 11.38 -6.48 -32.85
CA LEU A 189 10.53 -5.91 -31.80
C LEU A 189 9.20 -6.66 -31.75
N ASN A 190 9.21 -7.85 -31.13
CA ASN A 190 8.05 -8.73 -31.00
C ASN A 190 7.82 -9.16 -29.55
N LEU A 191 6.55 -9.29 -29.17
CA LEU A 191 6.08 -9.84 -27.90
C LEU A 191 5.11 -10.99 -28.16
N HIS A 192 5.42 -12.18 -27.64
CA HIS A 192 4.54 -13.35 -27.75
C HIS A 192 3.59 -13.46 -26.55
N LYS A 193 2.28 -13.59 -26.79
CA LYS A 193 1.26 -13.72 -25.74
C LYS A 193 0.50 -15.04 -25.91
N ASP A 194 0.61 -15.93 -24.92
CA ASP A 194 -0.12 -17.21 -24.91
C ASP A 194 -1.64 -17.00 -24.99
N GLU A 195 -2.13 -15.96 -24.34
CA GLU A 195 -3.54 -15.56 -24.38
C GLU A 195 -3.69 -14.04 -24.29
N LEU A 196 -4.62 -13.50 -25.07
CA LEU A 196 -5.03 -12.10 -25.07
C LEU A 196 -6.56 -12.03 -24.93
N PRO A 197 -7.08 -11.60 -23.76
CA PRO A 197 -8.51 -11.51 -23.52
C PRO A 197 -9.23 -10.48 -24.40
N VAL A 198 -10.42 -10.84 -24.87
CA VAL A 198 -11.31 -9.94 -25.60
C VAL A 198 -12.67 -9.89 -24.91
N TYR A 199 -12.99 -8.77 -24.27
CA TYR A 199 -14.27 -8.60 -23.60
C TYR A 199 -15.24 -7.80 -24.44
N ARG A 200 -16.52 -8.20 -24.40
CA ARG A 200 -17.62 -7.29 -24.72
C ARG A 200 -17.96 -6.48 -23.47
N GLU A 201 -18.39 -5.23 -23.63
CA GLU A 201 -18.74 -4.34 -22.52
C GLU A 201 -19.69 -4.97 -21.49
N SER A 202 -20.65 -5.76 -21.97
CA SER A 202 -21.61 -6.50 -21.13
C SER A 202 -21.07 -7.76 -20.45
N GLU A 203 -19.88 -8.25 -20.85
CA GLU A 203 -19.29 -9.54 -20.44
C GLU A 203 -17.95 -9.36 -19.71
N VAL A 204 -17.66 -8.13 -19.27
CA VAL A 204 -16.41 -7.81 -18.58
C VAL A 204 -16.33 -8.52 -17.23
N LYS A 205 -15.25 -9.29 -17.03
CA LYS A 205 -14.96 -9.98 -15.76
C LYS A 205 -14.55 -8.97 -14.68
N LEU A 206 -15.04 -9.17 -13.46
CA LEU A 206 -14.58 -8.41 -12.28
C LEU A 206 -13.06 -8.47 -12.18
N GLN A 207 -12.44 -7.35 -11.80
CA GLN A 207 -10.98 -7.21 -11.59
C GLN A 207 -10.11 -7.29 -12.87
N SER A 208 -10.69 -7.34 -14.07
CA SER A 208 -9.94 -7.15 -15.33
C SER A 208 -9.52 -5.68 -15.55
N LEU A 209 -8.59 -5.43 -16.48
CA LEU A 209 -8.28 -4.06 -16.90
C LEU A 209 -9.52 -3.39 -17.49
N SER A 210 -10.29 -4.14 -18.30
CA SER A 210 -11.55 -3.71 -18.88
C SER A 210 -12.58 -3.29 -17.84
N TRP A 211 -12.66 -4.02 -16.72
CA TRP A 211 -13.54 -3.65 -15.61
C TRP A 211 -13.11 -2.33 -14.98
N THR A 212 -11.82 -2.21 -14.66
CA THR A 212 -11.23 -1.00 -14.08
C THR A 212 -11.50 0.21 -14.98
N TYR A 213 -11.31 0.06 -16.29
CA TYR A 213 -11.58 1.10 -17.27
C TYR A 213 -13.03 1.59 -17.27
N LEU A 214 -14.00 0.67 -17.22
CA LEU A 214 -15.41 1.01 -17.22
C LEU A 214 -15.89 1.69 -15.94
N GLN A 215 -15.17 1.53 -14.82
CA GLN A 215 -15.48 2.24 -13.57
C GLN A 215 -15.00 3.70 -13.57
N ILE A 216 -14.14 4.11 -14.51
CA ILE A 216 -13.63 5.48 -14.58
C ILE A 216 -14.74 6.39 -15.14
N PRO A 217 -15.17 7.43 -14.39
CA PRO A 217 -16.22 8.34 -14.86
C PRO A 217 -15.85 8.97 -16.22
N PRO A 218 -16.81 9.13 -17.15
CA PRO A 218 -16.55 9.63 -18.51
C PRO A 218 -15.89 11.03 -18.61
N ASN A 219 -15.74 11.78 -17.51
CA ASN A 219 -15.34 13.19 -17.51
C ASN A 219 -13.83 13.48 -17.42
N ASN A 220 -12.95 12.50 -17.63
CA ASN A 220 -11.50 12.74 -17.74
C ASN A 220 -10.90 12.37 -19.11
N ALA A 221 -11.75 12.12 -20.11
CA ALA A 221 -11.32 11.85 -21.47
C ALA A 221 -11.03 13.17 -22.22
N GLY A 222 -9.95 13.86 -21.86
CA GLY A 222 -9.58 15.12 -22.53
C GLY A 222 -8.10 15.44 -22.46
N ASP A 223 -7.51 15.47 -21.27
CA ASP A 223 -6.13 15.89 -21.10
C ASP A 223 -5.41 14.86 -20.24
N GLY A 224 -4.17 14.51 -20.61
CA GLY A 224 -3.25 13.63 -19.88
C GLY A 224 -2.84 14.18 -18.51
N ARG A 225 -3.81 14.61 -17.69
CA ARG A 225 -3.67 14.90 -16.28
C ARG A 225 -4.28 13.74 -15.50
N PRO A 226 -3.63 13.25 -14.44
CA PRO A 226 -4.27 12.32 -13.52
C PRO A 226 -5.52 13.01 -12.96
N GLY A 227 -6.68 12.59 -13.46
CA GLY A 227 -7.98 13.08 -13.03
C GLY A 227 -8.14 12.86 -11.54
N GLY A 228 -8.71 13.86 -10.88
CA GLY A 228 -8.72 14.05 -9.43
C GLY A 228 -8.82 12.75 -8.64
N THR A 229 -7.84 12.56 -7.76
CA THR A 229 -7.89 11.60 -6.67
C THR A 229 -9.16 11.86 -5.88
N VAL A 230 -10.22 11.08 -6.15
CA VAL A 230 -11.16 10.76 -5.08
C VAL A 230 -10.26 10.18 -4.00
N PRO A 231 -10.11 10.85 -2.84
CA PRO A 231 -9.34 10.29 -1.75
C PRO A 231 -9.85 8.86 -1.54
N PRO A 232 -8.96 7.86 -1.35
CA PRO A 232 -9.43 6.52 -1.01
C PRO A 232 -10.47 6.66 0.09
N GLU A 233 -11.60 5.94 -0.06
CA GLU A 233 -12.67 5.99 0.94
C GLU A 233 -12.05 5.85 2.34
N PRO A 234 -12.48 6.67 3.31
CA PRO A 234 -11.98 6.57 4.66
C PRO A 234 -12.13 5.12 5.11
N PHE A 235 -10.99 4.54 5.53
CA PHE A 235 -10.85 3.14 5.88
C PHE A 235 -12.02 2.68 6.76
N THR A 236 -12.92 1.88 6.21
CA THR A 236 -13.92 1.16 7.00
C THR A 236 -13.16 0.17 7.86
N PRO A 237 -13.25 0.23 9.21
CA PRO A 237 -12.60 -0.75 10.05
C PRO A 237 -13.10 -2.14 9.65
N PRO A 238 -12.24 -3.10 9.30
CA PRO A 238 -12.71 -4.45 9.05
C PRO A 238 -13.37 -5.00 10.32
N ASP A 239 -14.42 -5.81 10.15
CA ASP A 239 -15.22 -6.43 11.23
C ASP A 239 -14.39 -7.26 12.24
N SER A 240 -13.07 -7.40 12.03
CA SER A 240 -12.15 -8.14 12.90
C SER A 240 -10.84 -7.38 13.24
N THR A 241 -10.87 -6.06 13.42
CA THR A 241 -9.67 -5.26 13.78
C THR A 241 -8.84 -5.83 14.94
N PHE A 242 -9.47 -6.49 15.92
CA PHE A 242 -8.78 -7.10 17.04
C PHE A 242 -7.99 -8.37 16.68
N SER A 243 -8.56 -9.29 15.91
CA SER A 243 -7.86 -10.52 15.53
C SER A 243 -6.61 -10.21 14.68
N GLU A 244 -6.71 -9.20 13.81
CA GLU A 244 -5.59 -8.69 13.02
C GLU A 244 -4.51 -8.06 13.90
N ARG A 245 -4.89 -7.21 14.88
CA ARG A 245 -3.95 -6.68 15.90
C ARG A 245 -3.22 -7.80 16.60
N ARG A 246 -3.96 -8.79 17.11
CA ARG A 246 -3.43 -9.92 17.87
C ARG A 246 -2.42 -10.70 17.03
N GLN A 247 -2.77 -11.10 15.81
CA GLN A 247 -1.86 -11.82 14.92
C GLN A 247 -0.58 -11.04 14.65
N ARG A 248 -0.69 -9.74 14.37
CA ARG A 248 0.47 -8.90 14.04
C ARG A 248 1.38 -8.68 15.25
N MET A 249 0.82 -8.44 16.44
CA MET A 249 1.58 -8.34 17.68
C MET A 249 2.30 -9.65 18.00
N HIS A 250 1.65 -10.81 17.89
CA HIS A 250 2.31 -12.11 18.11
C HIS A 250 3.48 -12.36 17.16
N ARG A 251 3.38 -11.91 15.91
CA ARG A 251 4.47 -12.06 14.93
C ARG A 251 5.64 -11.11 15.20
N LEU A 252 5.37 -9.86 15.59
CA LEU A 252 6.39 -8.83 15.81
C LEU A 252 7.02 -8.86 17.22
N PHE A 253 6.29 -9.40 18.21
CA PHE A 253 6.68 -9.47 19.62
C PHE A 253 6.54 -10.89 20.24
N PRO A 254 7.01 -11.95 19.55
CA PRO A 254 6.78 -13.33 20.02
C PRO A 254 7.44 -13.62 21.36
N ILE A 255 8.62 -13.03 21.62
CA ILE A 255 9.40 -13.29 22.84
C ILE A 255 8.82 -12.45 23.98
N SER A 256 8.57 -11.17 23.72
CA SER A 256 8.04 -10.26 24.74
C SER A 256 6.69 -10.72 25.28
N LEU A 257 5.76 -11.09 24.39
CA LEU A 257 4.46 -11.59 24.82
C LEU A 257 4.54 -12.91 25.59
N ALA A 258 5.49 -13.79 25.26
CA ALA A 258 5.72 -15.02 26.01
C ALA A 258 6.23 -14.74 27.43
N ILE A 259 7.18 -13.80 27.57
CA ILE A 259 7.72 -13.38 28.87
C ILE A 259 6.63 -12.73 29.72
N LEU A 260 5.84 -11.81 29.16
CA LEU A 260 4.76 -11.14 29.87
C LEU A 260 3.69 -12.13 30.34
N SER A 261 3.34 -13.10 29.49
CA SER A 261 2.38 -14.15 29.85
C SER A 261 2.89 -15.05 30.99
N GLY A 262 4.20 -15.20 31.13
CA GLY A 262 4.83 -15.96 32.22
C GLY A 262 5.16 -15.14 33.48
N SER A 263 5.04 -13.81 33.44
CA SER A 263 5.43 -12.92 34.53
C SER A 263 4.26 -12.64 35.48
N THR A 264 4.37 -13.08 36.73
CA THR A 264 3.34 -12.82 37.76
C THR A 264 3.07 -11.34 37.99
N ALA A 265 4.12 -10.49 37.90
CA ALA A 265 3.98 -9.05 38.03
C ALA A 265 3.20 -8.44 36.85
N ALA A 266 3.49 -8.86 35.61
CA ALA A 266 2.77 -8.39 34.44
C ALA A 266 1.31 -8.87 34.43
N VAL A 267 1.06 -10.11 34.84
CA VAL A 267 -0.29 -10.66 35.01
C VAL A 267 -1.09 -9.85 36.03
N SER A 268 -0.50 -9.50 37.18
CA SER A 268 -1.18 -8.70 38.20
C SER A 268 -1.53 -7.29 37.69
N VAL A 269 -0.62 -6.64 36.95
CA VAL A 269 -0.90 -5.33 36.32
C VAL A 269 -2.01 -5.45 35.27
N LYS A 270 -1.98 -6.49 34.44
CA LYS A 270 -3.03 -6.77 33.45
C LYS A 270 -4.40 -6.95 34.12
N GLU A 271 -4.49 -7.76 35.18
CA GLU A 271 -5.73 -7.99 35.93
C GLU A 271 -6.26 -6.69 36.55
N SER A 272 -5.38 -5.85 37.12
CA SER A 272 -5.73 -4.53 37.65
C SER A 272 -6.36 -3.63 36.58
N LEU A 273 -5.76 -3.57 35.38
CA LEU A 273 -6.25 -2.78 34.26
C LEU A 273 -7.57 -3.34 33.69
N LEU A 274 -7.71 -4.66 33.59
CA LEU A 274 -8.98 -5.28 33.19
C LEU A 274 -10.11 -4.94 34.19
N GLY A 275 -9.82 -4.94 35.49
CA GLY A 275 -10.75 -4.49 36.53
C GLY A 275 -11.17 -3.02 36.39
N GLN A 276 -10.34 -2.19 35.75
CA GLN A 276 -10.63 -0.80 35.39
C GLN A 276 -11.34 -0.66 34.02
N SER A 277 -11.85 -1.75 33.46
CA SER A 277 -12.56 -1.81 32.18
C SER A 277 -11.71 -1.50 30.93
N TYR A 278 -10.38 -1.55 31.02
CA TYR A 278 -9.53 -1.59 29.83
C TYR A 278 -9.71 -2.93 29.10
N ARG A 279 -9.53 -2.94 27.77
CA ARG A 279 -9.57 -4.16 26.96
C ARG A 279 -8.18 -4.79 26.86
N THR A 280 -8.12 -6.12 26.80
CA THR A 280 -6.87 -6.89 26.62
C THR A 280 -6.01 -6.35 25.48
N TRP A 281 -6.63 -5.98 24.37
CA TRP A 281 -5.93 -5.46 23.20
C TRP A 281 -5.28 -4.10 23.44
N GLN A 282 -5.92 -3.24 24.23
CA GLN A 282 -5.37 -1.92 24.59
C GLN A 282 -4.11 -2.11 25.42
N ILE A 283 -4.16 -3.04 26.38
CA ILE A 283 -3.03 -3.38 27.24
C ILE A 283 -1.87 -3.93 26.41
N TRP A 284 -2.11 -4.95 25.58
CA TRP A 284 -1.06 -5.56 24.75
C TRP A 284 -0.45 -4.59 23.74
N GLN A 285 -1.26 -3.75 23.11
CA GLN A 285 -0.76 -2.73 22.20
C GLN A 285 0.14 -1.72 22.93
N ALA A 286 -0.28 -1.26 24.11
CA ALA A 286 0.50 -0.35 24.93
C ALA A 286 1.84 -0.98 25.37
N GLU A 287 1.83 -2.23 25.83
CA GLU A 287 3.05 -2.98 26.19
C GLU A 287 4.00 -3.09 24.98
N CYS A 288 3.50 -3.51 23.82
CA CYS A 288 4.30 -3.63 22.60
C CYS A 288 4.89 -2.27 22.17
N ASN A 289 4.14 -1.18 22.31
CA ASN A 289 4.58 0.17 21.96
C ASN A 289 5.65 0.70 22.93
N LEU A 290 5.53 0.42 24.22
CA LEU A 290 6.57 0.72 25.22
C LEU A 290 7.85 -0.08 24.94
N ILE A 291 7.72 -1.37 24.64
CA ILE A 291 8.84 -2.26 24.30
C ILE A 291 9.53 -1.80 23.01
N THR A 292 8.77 -1.40 21.99
CA THR A 292 9.30 -0.85 20.74
C THR A 292 10.15 0.38 21.00
N SER A 293 9.63 1.31 21.80
CA SER A 293 10.33 2.54 22.18
C SER A 293 11.66 2.24 22.86
N LYS A 294 11.67 1.24 23.78
CA LYS A 294 12.88 0.78 24.45
C LYS A 294 13.86 0.11 23.48
N ARG A 295 13.41 -0.84 22.64
CA ARG A 295 14.23 -1.51 21.62
C ARG A 295 14.95 -0.51 20.72
N ARG A 296 14.22 0.51 20.25
CA ARG A 296 14.80 1.57 19.43
C ARG A 296 15.84 2.39 20.19
N SER A 297 15.54 2.76 21.44
CA SER A 297 16.48 3.54 22.27
C SER A 297 17.84 2.82 22.45
N LEU A 298 17.80 1.49 22.55
CA LEU A 298 18.99 0.63 22.65
C LEU A 298 19.71 0.51 21.30
N ALA A 299 18.98 0.33 20.20
CA ALA A 299 19.56 0.17 18.86
C ALA A 299 20.21 1.44 18.30
N VAL A 300 19.62 2.62 18.52
CA VAL A 300 20.08 3.90 17.95
C VAL A 300 21.07 4.63 18.87
N GLY A 301 21.29 4.13 20.10
CA GLY A 301 22.25 4.71 21.05
C GLY A 301 21.90 6.15 21.45
N GLN A 302 20.77 6.36 22.13
CA GLN A 302 20.32 7.58 22.85
C GLN A 302 20.43 8.98 22.18
N LYS A 303 21.02 9.16 20.99
CA LYS A 303 21.44 10.48 20.50
C LYS A 303 20.47 11.22 19.60
N GLU A 304 19.32 10.66 19.22
CA GLU A 304 18.37 11.44 18.42
C GLU A 304 17.34 12.16 19.28
N GLY A 305 17.55 13.47 19.43
CA GLY A 305 16.51 14.40 19.82
C GLY A 305 15.32 14.35 18.83
N GLY A 306 14.19 13.86 19.32
CA GLY A 306 12.90 14.53 19.16
C GLY A 306 12.18 14.43 17.81
N LYS A 307 12.61 13.63 16.82
CA LYS A 307 11.76 13.38 15.65
C LYS A 307 10.77 12.25 15.92
N ARG A 308 9.49 12.62 15.95
CA ARG A 308 8.35 11.70 15.82
C ARG A 308 8.60 10.83 14.58
N LEU A 309 8.68 9.52 14.76
CA LEU A 309 8.66 8.61 13.63
C LEU A 309 7.26 8.50 13.06
N SER A 310 7.20 8.35 11.74
CA SER A 310 5.97 7.91 11.09
C SER A 310 5.68 6.46 11.47
N GLN A 311 4.43 6.03 11.26
CA GLN A 311 4.08 4.62 11.43
C GLN A 311 4.91 3.71 10.50
N VAL A 312 5.25 4.20 9.31
CA VAL A 312 6.06 3.48 8.33
C VAL A 312 7.43 3.14 8.92
N ASP A 313 8.11 4.14 9.47
CA ASP A 313 9.45 3.96 10.04
C ASP A 313 9.44 2.97 11.21
N MET A 314 8.38 2.95 12.02
CA MET A 314 8.24 1.99 13.12
C MET A 314 8.05 0.55 12.64
N VAL A 315 7.20 0.35 11.61
CA VAL A 315 6.96 -0.97 11.04
C VAL A 315 8.22 -1.50 10.35
N GLU A 316 8.92 -0.65 9.59
CA GLU A 316 10.18 -0.99 8.96
C GLU A 316 11.24 -1.39 10.01
N PHE A 317 11.40 -0.60 11.07
CA PHE A 317 12.30 -0.92 12.18
C PHE A 317 12.00 -2.29 12.80
N LEU A 318 10.73 -2.59 13.11
CA LEU A 318 10.35 -3.84 13.77
C LEU A 318 10.59 -5.07 12.88
N ILE A 319 10.47 -4.93 11.56
CA ILE A 319 10.73 -6.01 10.60
C ILE A 319 12.23 -6.23 10.44
N ASP A 320 13.01 -5.16 10.35
CA ASP A 320 14.45 -5.23 10.13
C ASP A 320 15.25 -5.57 11.40
N GLN A 321 14.67 -5.37 12.58
CA GLN A 321 15.29 -5.66 13.87
C GLN A 321 14.41 -6.61 14.70
N PRO A 322 14.29 -7.91 14.36
CA PRO A 322 13.44 -8.86 15.09
C PRO A 322 13.82 -9.00 16.57
N GLU A 323 12.88 -9.46 17.40
CA GLU A 323 13.16 -9.69 18.81
C GLU A 323 14.25 -10.75 19.00
N MET A 324 15.19 -10.46 19.91
CA MET A 324 16.27 -11.36 20.30
C MET A 324 16.10 -11.71 21.77
N VAL A 325 16.26 -13.01 22.09
CA VAL A 325 16.07 -13.56 23.45
C VAL A 325 17.02 -12.91 24.48
N SER A 326 18.17 -12.41 24.03
CA SER A 326 19.19 -11.76 24.87
C SER A 326 18.81 -10.37 25.39
N ASN A 327 17.71 -9.78 24.94
CA ASN A 327 17.27 -8.44 25.35
C ASN A 327 16.43 -8.47 26.63
N THR A 328 16.95 -9.06 27.71
CA THR A 328 16.23 -9.14 29.00
C THR A 328 15.98 -7.79 29.66
N ASP A 329 16.80 -6.78 29.34
CA ASP A 329 16.72 -5.42 29.90
C ASP A 329 15.56 -4.58 29.32
N LEU A 330 14.69 -5.20 28.51
CA LEU A 330 13.54 -4.52 27.91
C LEU A 330 12.43 -4.21 28.91
N PHE A 331 12.35 -4.93 30.03
CA PHE A 331 11.19 -4.87 30.93
C PHE A 331 11.41 -3.98 32.16
N ASP A 332 12.65 -3.58 32.44
CA ASP A 332 13.00 -2.84 33.66
C ASP A 332 12.35 -1.46 33.70
N GLY A 333 11.37 -1.32 34.60
CA GLY A 333 10.70 -0.05 34.95
C GLY A 333 9.76 0.52 33.88
N ILE A 334 9.76 0.00 32.65
CA ILE A 334 8.94 0.56 31.57
C ILE A 334 7.48 0.10 31.63
N LEU A 335 7.21 -1.11 32.15
CA LEU A 335 5.86 -1.71 32.21
C LEU A 335 5.14 -1.48 33.55
N ALA A 336 5.49 -0.41 34.26
CA ALA A 336 4.70 0.02 35.40
C ALA A 336 3.27 0.36 34.96
N GLU A 337 2.26 0.06 35.78
CA GLU A 337 0.85 0.25 35.44
C GLU A 337 0.55 1.67 34.93
N GLU A 338 1.15 2.68 35.55
CA GLU A 338 0.98 4.09 35.14
C GLU A 338 1.49 4.34 33.72
N ASN A 339 2.66 3.81 33.35
CA ASN A 339 3.19 3.95 32.00
C ASN A 339 2.28 3.28 30.97
N ILE A 340 1.69 2.13 31.33
CA ILE A 340 0.75 1.42 30.45
C ILE A 340 -0.51 2.25 30.25
N ARG A 341 -1.11 2.82 31.32
CA ARG A 341 -2.30 3.68 31.20
C ARG A 341 -2.03 4.91 30.32
N GLU A 342 -0.90 5.56 30.53
CA GLU A 342 -0.51 6.73 29.73
C GLU A 342 -0.31 6.35 28.25
N GLN A 343 0.27 5.18 27.98
CA GLN A 343 0.42 4.69 26.61
C GLN A 343 -0.91 4.30 25.98
N ILE A 344 -1.84 3.69 26.71
CA ILE A 344 -3.22 3.40 26.23
C ILE A 344 -3.91 4.70 25.79
N ALA A 345 -3.80 5.76 26.57
CA ALA A 345 -4.38 7.06 26.22
C ALA A 345 -3.77 7.65 24.93
N ALA A 346 -2.45 7.55 24.79
CA ALA A 346 -1.73 8.01 23.60
C ALA A 346 -2.13 7.21 22.34
N ASP A 347 -2.16 5.88 22.44
CA ASP A 347 -2.51 4.98 21.35
C ASP A 347 -3.95 5.22 20.85
N ALA A 348 -4.87 5.44 21.79
CA ALA A 348 -6.26 5.69 21.46
C ALA A 348 -6.51 7.07 20.88
N SER A 349 -5.79 8.11 21.33
CA SER A 349 -5.83 9.45 20.72
C SER A 349 -5.30 9.41 19.28
N GLU A 350 -4.28 8.60 19.00
CA GLU A 350 -3.82 8.36 17.64
C GLU A 350 -4.87 7.65 16.78
N LEU A 351 -5.51 6.61 17.32
CA LEU A 351 -6.60 5.90 16.65
C LEU A 351 -7.76 6.84 16.29
N LEU A 352 -8.25 7.61 17.27
CA LEU A 352 -9.33 8.59 17.09
C LEU A 352 -8.97 9.65 16.04
N GLY A 353 -7.74 10.16 16.09
CA GLY A 353 -7.25 11.16 15.14
C GLY A 353 -7.11 10.67 13.69
N ARG A 354 -7.22 9.36 13.43
CA ARG A 354 -7.29 8.76 12.07
C ARG A 354 -8.72 8.72 11.54
N TYR A 355 -9.69 8.46 12.41
CA TYR A 355 -11.10 8.38 12.03
C TYR A 355 -11.80 9.74 12.01
N ASN A 356 -11.30 10.72 12.74
CA ASN A 356 -11.88 12.05 12.77
C ASN A 356 -10.81 13.13 12.99
N THR A 357 -10.57 13.93 11.94
CA THR A 357 -9.57 15.02 11.96
C THR A 357 -9.92 16.17 12.90
N ALA A 358 -11.16 16.23 13.42
CA ALA A 358 -11.61 17.25 14.37
C ALA A 358 -11.45 16.85 15.84
N ILE A 359 -10.97 15.63 16.14
CA ILE A 359 -10.75 15.20 17.53
C ILE A 359 -9.44 15.81 18.05
N ASP A 360 -9.53 16.45 19.21
CA ASP A 360 -8.39 16.97 19.95
C ASP A 360 -7.44 15.83 20.33
N ARG A 361 -6.16 15.96 20.01
CA ARG A 361 -5.15 14.90 20.25
C ARG A 361 -4.56 14.95 21.66
N THR A 362 -5.08 15.81 22.53
CA THR A 362 -4.67 15.95 23.94
C THR A 362 -5.68 15.38 24.94
N MET A 363 -6.51 14.41 24.53
CA MET A 363 -7.49 13.80 25.41
C MET A 363 -6.83 13.06 26.58
N THR A 364 -7.41 13.22 27.77
CA THR A 364 -7.02 12.46 28.96
C THR A 364 -7.54 11.03 28.91
N THR A 365 -6.96 10.13 29.69
CA THR A 365 -7.37 8.72 29.77
C THR A 365 -8.86 8.54 30.09
N ALA A 366 -9.45 9.45 30.88
CA ALA A 366 -10.86 9.44 31.24
C ALA A 366 -11.80 9.81 30.08
N GLU A 367 -11.33 10.58 29.10
CA GLU A 367 -12.12 11.07 27.96
C GLU A 367 -12.05 10.13 26.76
N VAL A 368 -10.96 9.36 26.67
CA VAL A 368 -10.65 8.46 25.56
C VAL A 368 -11.59 7.24 25.50
N GLN A 369 -11.86 6.58 26.63
CA GLN A 369 -12.67 5.35 26.65
C GLN A 369 -14.11 5.58 26.16
N PRO A 370 -14.83 6.63 26.61
CA PRO A 370 -16.15 6.96 26.06
C PRO A 370 -16.12 7.38 24.58
N ALA A 371 -15.01 7.94 24.09
CA ALA A 371 -14.87 8.30 22.68
C ALA A 371 -14.67 7.07 21.79
N LEU A 372 -13.84 6.11 22.21
CA LEU A 372 -13.69 4.83 21.52
C LEU A 372 -15.01 4.03 21.50
N ALA A 373 -15.75 4.02 22.62
CA ALA A 373 -17.05 3.35 22.73
C ALA A 373 -18.08 3.93 21.74
N ARG A 374 -18.17 5.26 21.66
CA ARG A 374 -19.08 5.96 20.75
C ARG A 374 -18.83 5.66 19.28
N LEU A 375 -17.59 5.36 18.91
CA LEU A 375 -17.21 5.02 17.54
C LEU A 375 -17.13 3.50 17.30
N GLU A 376 -17.60 2.69 18.26
CA GLU A 376 -17.57 1.22 18.21
C GLU A 376 -16.15 0.64 18.00
N LEU A 377 -15.11 1.41 18.34
CA LEU A 377 -13.70 1.04 18.16
C LEU A 377 -13.14 0.21 19.32
N LEU A 378 -13.95 -0.08 20.35
CA LEU A 378 -13.55 -0.94 21.47
C LEU A 378 -13.51 -2.43 21.12
N GLY A 379 -14.21 -2.83 20.05
CA GLY A 379 -14.39 -4.24 19.68
C GLY A 379 -15.27 -5.01 20.65
N GLU A 380 -15.45 -6.30 20.39
CA GLU A 380 -16.15 -7.22 21.29
C GLU A 380 -15.38 -7.42 22.60
N VAL A 381 -16.11 -7.76 23.68
CA VAL A 381 -15.50 -8.16 24.95
C VAL A 381 -14.96 -9.57 24.79
N ASP A 382 -13.64 -9.71 24.75
CA ASP A 382 -13.01 -11.01 24.65
C ASP A 382 -12.95 -11.65 26.05
N ASP A 383 -13.77 -12.67 26.26
CA ASP A 383 -13.92 -13.38 27.55
C ASP A 383 -12.96 -14.58 27.71
N GLN A 384 -11.99 -14.79 26.81
CA GLN A 384 -11.18 -16.01 26.83
C GLN A 384 -9.67 -15.79 26.68
N PHE A 385 -8.93 -16.51 27.53
CA PHE A 385 -7.47 -16.60 27.65
C PHE A 385 -6.81 -17.18 26.39
#